data_AF-A0A1U7I1B2-F1
#
_entry.id   AF-A0A1U7I1B2-F1
#
_cell.length_a   1.000
_cell.length_b   1.000
_cell.length_c   1.000
_cell.angle_alpha   90.00
_cell.angle_beta   90.00
_cell.angle_gamma   90.00
#
_symmetry.space_group_name_H-M   'P 1'
#
loop_
_entity.id
_entity.type
_entity.pdbx_description
1 polymer ?
#
loop_
_entity_poly.entity_id
_entity_poly.type
_entity_poly.pdbx_seq_one_letter_code
_entity_poly.pdbx_strand_id
1 'polypeptide(L)'
;MSSASKYWSLIRLDATGNSRVEEITVAKAFFTSTFPEVITNENLVDAQIQRQLWEDWRTSLTVNQASKVSTNNTTVHPAELCLRCFISSVIEQVCIQLEINFGNNYGFTRRELFPLVLNDVIELSSKQQQRSYTSVACEILQSYNPERGNLSTWTSKLVKQHRELKAFLIEHGIYLVTDWAILNDTNSEQLQRIFQEFHHLSESEIKLAAVLLKSYHLVYRRDRRTARKSGKQGQCLPPTTEQLQQISQQFHLKCNLELKPSEIMSRLQNIAKLLREYRIYIRSGVYKTESLDAPIVGSENAYTLVEKIPNPDSKNDEEEQNEFLQFYRKEFTNSLDLALKTIINHRLNSLEKQNNSLINQYTTALHLYHCQRQNMTEIARQIGLQAQYQVTRLLKLKQLRTEVRQLMLKNLLASVLNQQFSI
;
A
#
# COMPACT_ATOMS: atom_id res chain seq x y z
N MET A 1 -7.06 -29.39 -14.15
CA MET A 1 -5.90 -29.46 -15.05
C MET A 1 -4.83 -30.28 -14.36
N SER A 2 -4.26 -31.29 -15.02
CA SER A 2 -3.19 -32.11 -14.43
C SER A 2 -1.99 -31.23 -14.06
N SER A 3 -1.30 -31.53 -12.96
CA SER A 3 -0.15 -30.71 -12.50
C SER A 3 0.90 -30.50 -13.58
N ALA A 4 1.10 -31.51 -14.44
CA ALA A 4 2.03 -31.47 -15.57
C ALA A 4 1.63 -30.46 -16.66
N SER A 5 0.32 -30.20 -16.86
CA SER A 5 -0.14 -29.32 -17.95
C SER A 5 0.34 -27.88 -17.86
N LYS A 6 0.76 -27.43 -16.68
CA LYS A 6 1.35 -26.10 -16.46
C LYS A 6 2.66 -25.87 -17.22
N TYR A 7 3.36 -26.95 -17.60
CA TYR A 7 4.63 -26.85 -18.33
C TYR A 7 4.46 -26.70 -19.85
N TRP A 8 3.24 -26.84 -20.39
CA TRP A 8 2.99 -26.63 -21.83
C TRP A 8 1.78 -25.74 -22.12
N SER A 9 1.10 -25.27 -21.07
CA SER A 9 -0.03 -24.37 -21.15
C SER A 9 0.44 -22.95 -20.83
N LEU A 10 0.44 -22.07 -21.81
CA LEU A 10 0.79 -20.67 -21.65
C LEU A 10 -0.47 -19.84 -21.42
N ILE A 11 -0.51 -19.08 -20.34
CA ILE A 11 -1.61 -18.14 -20.09
C ILE A 11 -1.29 -16.81 -20.75
N ARG A 12 -2.14 -16.39 -21.69
CA ARG A 12 -2.06 -15.11 -22.40
C ARG A 12 -3.35 -14.33 -22.26
N LEU A 13 -3.27 -13.04 -22.54
CA LEU A 13 -4.47 -12.22 -22.66
C LEU A 13 -5.05 -12.32 -24.07
N ASP A 14 -6.37 -12.37 -24.15
CA ASP A 14 -7.10 -12.14 -25.39
C ASP A 14 -7.28 -10.63 -25.66
N ALA A 15 -7.79 -10.27 -26.84
CA ALA A 15 -8.05 -8.87 -27.20
C ALA A 15 -9.11 -8.19 -26.31
N THR A 16 -9.81 -8.96 -25.48
CA THR A 16 -10.83 -8.49 -24.54
C THR A 16 -10.33 -8.40 -23.09
N GLY A 17 -9.05 -8.74 -22.84
CA GLY A 17 -8.42 -8.72 -21.52
C GLY A 17 -8.69 -9.94 -20.63
N ASN A 18 -9.30 -11.00 -21.16
CA ASN A 18 -9.47 -12.26 -20.43
C ASN A 18 -8.24 -13.16 -20.57
N SER A 19 -7.96 -13.98 -19.55
CA SER A 19 -6.94 -15.02 -19.64
C SER A 19 -7.43 -16.16 -20.53
N ARG A 20 -6.62 -16.50 -21.53
CA ARG A 20 -6.77 -17.68 -22.39
C ARG A 20 -5.55 -18.58 -22.20
N VAL A 21 -5.81 -19.87 -22.17
CA VAL A 21 -4.77 -20.89 -22.06
C VAL A 21 -4.44 -21.36 -23.47
N GLU A 22 -3.24 -21.04 -23.96
CA GLU A 22 -2.71 -21.50 -25.24
C GLU A 22 -1.78 -22.70 -25.01
N GLU A 23 -2.10 -23.83 -25.63
CA GLU A 23 -1.25 -25.02 -25.58
C GLU A 23 -0.09 -24.90 -26.57
N ILE A 24 1.15 -24.94 -26.07
CA ILE A 24 2.34 -24.90 -26.92
C ILE A 24 2.74 -26.33 -27.27
N THR A 25 2.48 -26.70 -28.53
CA THR A 25 2.76 -28.05 -29.06
C THR A 25 4.24 -28.45 -28.96
N VAL A 26 5.16 -27.50 -29.19
CA VAL A 26 6.61 -27.73 -29.07
C VAL A 26 7.01 -28.02 -27.63
N ALA A 27 6.47 -27.28 -26.66
CA ALA A 27 6.73 -27.48 -25.24
C ALA A 27 6.15 -28.82 -24.76
N LYS A 28 4.94 -29.17 -25.22
CA LYS A 28 4.31 -30.45 -24.91
C LYS A 28 5.10 -31.64 -25.45
N ALA A 29 5.48 -31.61 -26.73
CA ALA A 29 6.26 -32.69 -27.34
C ALA A 29 7.60 -32.90 -26.62
N PHE A 30 8.29 -31.80 -26.30
CA PHE A 30 9.52 -31.84 -25.53
C PHE A 30 9.30 -32.39 -24.12
N PHE A 31 8.33 -31.85 -23.37
CA PHE A 31 8.06 -32.28 -22.00
C PHE A 31 7.66 -33.76 -21.92
N THR A 32 6.82 -34.25 -22.84
CA THR A 32 6.44 -35.66 -22.93
C THR A 32 7.61 -36.57 -23.27
N SER A 33 8.58 -36.10 -24.09
CA SER A 33 9.77 -36.86 -24.41
C SER A 33 10.79 -36.93 -23.26
N THR A 34 10.94 -35.85 -22.50
CA THR A 34 11.93 -35.75 -21.41
C THR A 34 11.41 -36.33 -20.10
N PHE A 35 10.10 -36.27 -19.87
CA PHE A 35 9.45 -36.70 -18.62
C PHE A 35 8.25 -37.62 -18.87
N PRO A 36 8.44 -38.80 -19.50
CA PRO A 36 7.35 -39.74 -19.73
C PRO A 36 6.73 -40.27 -18.42
N GLU A 37 7.53 -40.37 -17.35
CA GLU A 37 7.13 -40.89 -16.04
C GLU A 37 6.23 -39.93 -15.23
N VAL A 38 6.33 -38.62 -15.45
CA VAL A 38 5.47 -37.60 -14.79
C VAL A 38 4.02 -37.69 -15.27
N ILE A 39 3.82 -38.14 -16.52
CA ILE A 39 2.50 -38.24 -17.15
C ILE A 39 1.76 -39.50 -16.67
N THR A 40 2.51 -40.55 -16.31
CA THR A 40 1.98 -41.84 -15.84
C THR A 40 1.93 -41.96 -14.31
N ASN A 41 2.83 -41.29 -13.58
CA ASN A 41 2.86 -41.27 -12.11
C ASN A 41 3.01 -39.82 -11.62
N GLU A 42 2.01 -39.27 -10.94
CA GLU A 42 1.99 -37.90 -10.37
C GLU A 42 3.01 -37.67 -9.22
N ASN A 43 4.01 -38.54 -9.05
CA ASN A 43 4.89 -38.60 -7.88
C ASN A 43 6.16 -37.73 -7.99
N LEU A 44 6.42 -37.07 -9.12
CA LEU A 44 7.60 -36.21 -9.26
C LEU A 44 7.32 -34.81 -8.72
N VAL A 45 8.20 -34.35 -7.82
CA VAL A 45 8.09 -33.05 -7.17
C VAL A 45 8.49 -31.97 -8.19
N ASP A 46 7.63 -30.96 -8.40
CA ASP A 46 7.86 -29.83 -9.33
C ASP A 46 9.27 -29.22 -9.24
N ALA A 47 9.88 -29.23 -8.06
CA ALA A 47 11.24 -28.74 -7.84
C ALA A 47 12.32 -29.51 -8.64
N GLN A 48 12.14 -30.81 -8.84
CA GLN A 48 13.08 -31.65 -9.61
C GLN A 48 12.94 -31.38 -11.11
N ILE A 49 11.70 -31.30 -11.60
CA ILE A 49 11.38 -30.98 -13.00
C ILE A 49 11.95 -29.61 -13.38
N GLN A 50 11.72 -28.59 -12.52
CA GLN A 50 12.23 -27.24 -12.75
C GLN A 50 13.76 -27.17 -12.78
N ARG A 51 14.44 -27.92 -11.91
CA ARG A 51 15.91 -27.94 -11.85
C ARG A 51 16.50 -28.53 -13.12
N GLN A 52 15.96 -29.66 -13.59
CA GLN A 52 16.41 -30.32 -14.80
C GLN A 52 16.13 -29.46 -16.05
N LEU A 53 14.93 -28.89 -16.18
CA LEU A 53 14.61 -27.97 -17.29
C LEU A 53 15.53 -26.73 -17.30
N TRP A 54 15.92 -26.24 -16.13
CA TRP A 54 16.81 -25.09 -16.01
C TRP A 54 18.27 -25.45 -16.35
N GLU A 55 18.75 -26.63 -15.95
CA GLU A 55 20.07 -27.16 -16.32
C GLU A 55 20.17 -27.38 -17.84
N ASP A 56 19.13 -27.95 -18.45
CA ASP A 56 19.04 -28.14 -19.91
C ASP A 56 19.10 -26.80 -20.65
N TRP A 57 18.35 -25.80 -20.16
CA TRP A 57 18.38 -24.45 -20.71
C TRP A 57 19.77 -23.81 -20.57
N ARG A 58 20.40 -23.87 -19.40
CA ARG A 58 21.74 -23.29 -19.19
C ARG A 58 22.83 -23.97 -20.01
N THR A 59 22.75 -25.29 -20.17
CA THR A 59 23.69 -26.04 -21.00
C THR A 59 23.55 -25.63 -22.45
N SER A 60 22.32 -25.48 -22.95
CA SER A 60 22.06 -24.98 -24.32
C SER A 60 22.58 -23.56 -24.56
N LEU A 61 22.48 -22.67 -23.57
CA LEU A 61 23.03 -21.31 -23.64
C LEU A 61 24.56 -21.31 -23.74
N THR A 62 25.22 -22.23 -23.04
CA THR A 62 26.68 -22.33 -23.00
C THR A 62 27.24 -22.92 -24.31
N VAL A 63 26.56 -23.92 -24.88
CA VAL A 63 26.91 -24.53 -26.18
C VAL A 63 26.74 -23.54 -27.34
N ASN A 64 25.67 -22.74 -27.30
CA ASN A 64 25.39 -21.71 -28.32
C ASN A 64 26.33 -20.48 -28.21
N GLN A 65 26.93 -20.23 -27.03
CA GLN A 65 27.96 -19.18 -26.87
C GLN A 65 29.35 -19.64 -27.34
N ALA A 66 29.67 -20.93 -27.22
CA ALA A 66 30.92 -21.50 -27.70
C ALA A 66 30.94 -21.67 -29.24
N SER A 67 29.79 -21.96 -29.83
CA SER A 67 29.62 -22.05 -31.28
C SER A 67 29.18 -20.70 -31.84
N LYS A 68 30.12 -19.86 -32.30
CA LYS A 68 29.86 -18.62 -33.07
C LYS A 68 29.23 -18.90 -34.45
N VAL A 69 28.23 -19.78 -34.53
CA VAL A 69 27.51 -20.06 -35.77
C VAL A 69 26.25 -19.22 -35.76
N SER A 70 26.26 -18.19 -36.60
CA SER A 70 25.09 -17.38 -36.93
C SER A 70 24.06 -18.24 -37.69
N THR A 71 23.25 -18.99 -36.97
CA THR A 71 21.97 -19.48 -37.52
C THR A 71 20.87 -18.52 -37.10
N ASN A 72 20.38 -17.78 -38.10
CA ASN A 72 19.36 -16.72 -38.06
C ASN A 72 17.95 -17.18 -37.63
N ASN A 73 17.83 -18.26 -36.86
CA ASN A 73 16.58 -18.72 -36.28
C ASN A 73 16.68 -18.60 -34.76
N THR A 74 16.25 -17.46 -34.23
CA THR A 74 16.11 -17.23 -32.78
C THR A 74 14.93 -18.05 -32.22
N THR A 75 14.98 -19.37 -32.36
CA THR A 75 13.99 -20.27 -31.77
C THR A 75 14.29 -20.41 -30.30
N VAL A 76 13.38 -19.92 -29.46
CA VAL A 76 13.41 -20.09 -28.00
C VAL A 76 13.58 -21.59 -27.68
N HIS A 77 14.52 -21.91 -26.78
CA HIS A 77 14.81 -23.31 -26.44
C HIS A 77 13.56 -23.97 -25.82
N PRO A 78 13.20 -25.22 -26.18
CA PRO A 78 11.99 -25.88 -25.67
C PRO A 78 11.90 -25.93 -24.13
N ALA A 79 13.04 -26.13 -23.45
CA ALA A 79 13.08 -26.08 -21.98
C ALA A 79 12.77 -24.68 -21.40
N GLU A 80 13.18 -23.61 -22.09
CA GLU A 80 12.83 -22.23 -21.71
C GLU A 80 11.32 -21.99 -21.87
N LEU A 81 10.73 -22.48 -22.98
CA LEU A 81 9.29 -22.42 -23.20
C LEU A 81 8.52 -23.13 -22.09
N CYS A 82 8.96 -24.32 -21.68
CA CYS A 82 8.31 -25.05 -20.59
C CYS A 82 8.33 -24.26 -19.26
N LEU A 83 9.46 -23.62 -18.95
CA LEU A 83 9.60 -22.81 -17.75
C LEU A 83 8.79 -21.50 -17.83
N ARG A 84 8.68 -20.87 -19.00
CA ARG A 84 7.84 -19.68 -19.21
C ARG A 84 6.35 -20.00 -19.07
N CYS A 85 5.89 -21.14 -19.62
CA CYS A 85 4.54 -21.66 -19.38
C CYS A 85 4.25 -21.83 -17.89
N PHE A 86 5.16 -22.49 -17.17
CA PHE A 86 5.03 -22.68 -15.74
C PHE A 86 4.94 -21.33 -15.00
N ILE A 87 5.82 -20.38 -15.32
CA ILE A 87 5.79 -19.03 -14.73
C ILE A 87 4.46 -18.33 -15.00
N SER A 88 3.93 -18.38 -16.23
CA SER A 88 2.64 -17.76 -16.56
C SER A 88 1.50 -18.28 -15.68
N SER A 89 1.50 -19.59 -15.36
CA SER A 89 0.52 -20.19 -14.46
C SER A 89 0.66 -19.71 -13.01
N VAL A 90 1.90 -19.52 -12.55
CA VAL A 90 2.13 -18.98 -11.21
C VAL A 90 1.76 -17.48 -11.14
N ILE A 91 2.02 -16.70 -12.19
CA ILE A 91 1.61 -15.29 -12.28
C ILE A 91 0.09 -15.17 -12.18
N GLU A 92 -0.65 -16.00 -12.92
CA GLU A 92 -2.11 -16.03 -12.87
C GLU A 92 -2.61 -16.33 -11.45
N GLN A 93 -2.06 -17.38 -10.80
CA GLN A 93 -2.42 -17.74 -9.43
C GLN A 93 -2.16 -16.60 -8.43
N VAL A 94 -1.06 -15.86 -8.58
CA VAL A 94 -0.75 -14.71 -7.73
C VAL A 94 -1.79 -13.60 -7.91
N CYS A 95 -2.21 -13.31 -9.15
CA CYS A 95 -3.24 -12.30 -9.42
C CYS A 95 -4.61 -12.72 -8.88
N ILE A 96 -4.98 -14.00 -9.02
CA ILE A 96 -6.20 -14.55 -8.42
C ILE A 96 -6.17 -14.40 -6.89
N GLN A 97 -5.05 -14.73 -6.25
CA GLN A 97 -4.92 -14.59 -4.80
C GLN A 97 -5.00 -13.13 -4.34
N LEU A 98 -4.47 -12.18 -5.13
CA LEU A 98 -4.59 -10.75 -4.85
C LEU A 98 -6.04 -10.27 -4.93
N GLU A 99 -6.79 -10.72 -5.95
CA GLU A 99 -8.22 -10.42 -6.07
C GLU A 99 -9.03 -11.02 -4.91
N ILE A 100 -8.79 -12.29 -4.55
CA ILE A 100 -9.50 -12.92 -3.42
C ILE A 100 -9.23 -12.17 -2.11
N ASN A 101 -8.00 -11.74 -1.88
CA ASN A 101 -7.60 -11.11 -0.62
C ASN A 101 -7.98 -9.62 -0.54
N PHE A 102 -8.00 -8.91 -1.67
CA PHE A 102 -8.11 -7.45 -1.68
C PHE A 102 -9.14 -6.92 -2.68
N GLY A 103 -9.52 -7.67 -3.72
CA GLY A 103 -10.39 -7.20 -4.81
C GLY A 103 -11.74 -6.69 -4.30
N ASN A 104 -12.40 -7.43 -3.41
CA ASN A 104 -13.71 -7.05 -2.87
C ASN A 104 -13.68 -5.74 -2.06
N ASN A 105 -12.60 -5.50 -1.31
CA ASN A 105 -12.50 -4.36 -0.39
C ASN A 105 -11.94 -3.09 -1.07
N TYR A 106 -11.17 -3.26 -2.15
CA TYR A 106 -10.46 -2.17 -2.82
C TYR A 106 -10.92 -1.95 -4.27
N GLY A 107 -11.89 -2.74 -4.75
CA GLY A 107 -12.62 -2.47 -5.99
C GLY A 107 -11.88 -2.77 -7.29
N PHE A 108 -10.96 -3.74 -7.29
CA PHE A 108 -10.24 -4.16 -8.50
C PHE A 108 -10.41 -5.66 -8.79
N THR A 109 -10.23 -6.05 -10.04
CA THR A 109 -10.33 -7.45 -10.49
C THR A 109 -9.03 -7.98 -11.08
N ARG A 110 -8.90 -9.31 -11.20
CA ARG A 110 -7.72 -9.96 -11.81
C ARG A 110 -7.47 -9.48 -13.25
N ARG A 111 -8.52 -9.05 -13.96
CA ARG A 111 -8.46 -8.53 -15.34
C ARG A 111 -7.65 -7.25 -15.45
N GLU A 112 -7.60 -6.45 -14.39
CA GLU A 112 -6.81 -5.22 -14.35
C GLU A 112 -5.35 -5.49 -13.96
N LEU A 113 -5.10 -6.58 -13.24
CA LEU A 113 -3.75 -7.01 -12.88
C LEU A 113 -3.03 -7.68 -14.05
N PHE A 114 -3.73 -8.50 -14.84
CA PHE A 114 -3.12 -9.32 -15.88
C PHE A 114 -2.30 -8.51 -16.91
N PRO A 115 -2.77 -7.37 -17.47
CA PRO A 115 -1.98 -6.60 -18.43
C PRO A 115 -0.63 -6.12 -17.89
N LEU A 116 -0.51 -5.96 -16.57
CA LEU A 116 0.70 -5.45 -15.91
C LEU A 116 1.78 -6.52 -15.70
N VAL A 117 1.43 -7.80 -15.75
CA VAL A 117 2.35 -8.90 -15.39
C VAL A 117 2.36 -10.08 -16.35
N LEU A 118 1.27 -10.31 -17.11
CA LEU A 118 1.18 -11.31 -18.18
C LEU A 118 1.51 -10.68 -19.54
N ASN A 119 2.68 -10.03 -19.61
CA ASN A 119 3.17 -9.35 -20.80
C ASN A 119 4.05 -10.26 -21.69
N ASP A 120 4.01 -11.57 -21.47
CA ASP A 120 4.90 -12.51 -22.13
C ASP A 120 4.47 -12.78 -23.58
N VAL A 121 5.31 -12.40 -24.53
CA VAL A 121 5.10 -12.68 -25.96
C VAL A 121 6.07 -13.79 -26.36
N ILE A 122 5.52 -15.00 -26.57
CA ILE A 122 6.27 -16.10 -27.17
C ILE A 122 6.11 -15.98 -28.68
N GLU A 123 6.91 -15.11 -29.31
CA GLU A 123 6.94 -15.02 -30.77
C GLU A 123 7.66 -16.23 -31.35
N LEU A 124 6.90 -17.23 -31.80
CA LEU A 124 7.42 -18.37 -32.55
C LEU A 124 7.70 -18.01 -34.02
N SER A 125 7.22 -16.85 -34.51
CA SER A 125 7.39 -16.44 -35.91
C SER A 125 6.91 -15.01 -36.18
N SER A 126 7.74 -13.98 -35.96
CA SER A 126 7.55 -12.70 -36.66
C SER A 126 8.78 -11.80 -36.59
N LYS A 127 9.35 -11.56 -37.76
CA LYS A 127 10.29 -10.46 -38.01
C LYS A 127 9.54 -9.14 -37.82
N GLN A 128 9.54 -8.54 -36.62
CA GLN A 128 9.43 -7.09 -36.37
C GLN A 128 9.04 -6.81 -34.92
N GLN A 129 10.04 -6.48 -34.09
CA GLN A 129 10.06 -5.45 -33.03
C GLN A 129 11.01 -5.85 -31.89
N GLN A 130 12.29 -6.06 -32.20
CA GLN A 130 13.34 -5.94 -31.19
C GLN A 130 13.60 -4.46 -30.89
N ARG A 131 12.78 -3.90 -30.01
CA ARG A 131 13.19 -2.80 -29.13
C ARG A 131 13.13 -3.32 -27.70
N SER A 132 14.28 -3.78 -27.19
CA SER A 132 14.69 -3.82 -25.78
C SER A 132 13.68 -4.22 -24.68
N TYR A 133 12.56 -4.86 -25.01
CA TYR A 133 11.52 -5.19 -24.05
C TYR A 133 11.75 -6.60 -23.52
N THR A 134 12.14 -6.70 -22.26
CA THR A 134 12.22 -7.96 -21.53
C THR A 134 10.89 -8.21 -20.83
N SER A 135 10.23 -9.33 -21.10
CA SER A 135 9.00 -9.69 -20.41
C SER A 135 9.27 -10.06 -18.95
N VAL A 136 8.25 -9.96 -18.09
CA VAL A 136 8.35 -10.32 -16.67
C VAL A 136 8.77 -11.78 -16.51
N ALA A 137 8.27 -12.68 -17.36
CA ALA A 137 8.64 -14.09 -17.33
C ALA A 137 10.14 -14.30 -17.65
N CYS A 138 10.70 -13.57 -18.61
CA CYS A 138 12.12 -13.61 -18.92
C CYS A 138 12.99 -13.05 -17.78
N GLU A 139 12.58 -11.95 -17.13
CA GLU A 139 13.29 -11.39 -15.96
C GLU A 139 13.32 -12.38 -14.78
N ILE A 140 12.20 -13.09 -14.56
CA ILE A 140 12.09 -14.11 -13.52
C ILE A 140 13.07 -15.26 -13.80
N LEU A 141 13.13 -15.75 -15.04
CA LEU A 141 14.04 -16.85 -15.40
C LEU A 141 15.50 -16.47 -15.33
N GLN A 142 15.87 -15.28 -15.80
CA GLN A 142 17.25 -14.81 -15.77
C GLN A 142 17.77 -14.63 -14.33
N SER A 143 16.89 -14.21 -13.41
CA SER A 143 17.25 -14.01 -11.99
C SER A 143 17.08 -15.25 -11.11
N TYR A 144 16.50 -16.33 -11.63
CA TYR A 144 16.23 -17.55 -10.87
C TYR A 144 17.51 -18.36 -10.57
N ASN A 145 17.59 -18.87 -9.35
CA ASN A 145 18.65 -19.78 -8.91
C ASN A 145 18.03 -20.99 -8.18
N PRO A 146 18.15 -22.21 -8.73
CA PRO A 146 17.54 -23.41 -8.17
C PRO A 146 18.07 -23.79 -6.77
N GLU A 147 19.30 -23.41 -6.42
CA GLU A 147 19.88 -23.68 -5.08
C GLU A 147 19.22 -22.85 -3.97
N ARG A 148 18.54 -21.75 -4.33
CA ARG A 148 17.97 -20.80 -3.36
C ARG A 148 16.49 -21.02 -3.08
N GLY A 149 15.81 -21.90 -3.83
CA GLY A 149 14.41 -22.25 -3.60
C GLY A 149 13.63 -22.61 -4.87
N ASN A 150 12.33 -22.89 -4.70
CA ASN A 150 11.41 -23.27 -5.76
C ASN A 150 11.08 -22.07 -6.68
N LEU A 151 10.97 -22.31 -7.99
CA LEU A 151 10.59 -21.31 -8.99
C LEU A 151 9.24 -20.66 -8.68
N SER A 152 8.26 -21.41 -8.14
CA SER A 152 6.95 -20.87 -7.78
C SER A 152 7.03 -19.75 -6.73
N THR A 153 7.88 -19.93 -5.71
CA THR A 153 8.08 -18.96 -4.63
C THR A 153 8.86 -17.75 -5.14
N TRP A 154 9.84 -17.99 -6.01
CA TRP A 154 10.62 -16.93 -6.66
C TRP A 154 9.74 -16.06 -7.57
N THR A 155 8.98 -16.67 -8.46
CA THR A 155 7.99 -16.02 -9.33
C THR A 155 6.99 -15.22 -8.51
N SER A 156 6.39 -15.83 -7.48
CA SER A 156 5.43 -15.13 -6.62
C SER A 156 6.02 -13.89 -5.93
N LYS A 157 7.28 -13.97 -5.52
CA LYS A 157 7.98 -12.84 -4.91
C LYS A 157 8.25 -11.73 -5.92
N LEU A 158 8.74 -12.06 -7.12
CA LEU A 158 9.10 -11.06 -8.12
C LEU A 158 7.87 -10.38 -8.71
N VAL A 159 6.79 -11.12 -8.94
CA VAL A 159 5.49 -10.57 -9.38
C VAL A 159 4.96 -9.55 -8.39
N LYS A 160 4.94 -9.87 -7.08
CA LYS A 160 4.51 -8.93 -6.02
C LYS A 160 5.43 -7.71 -5.88
N GLN A 161 6.66 -7.80 -6.40
CA GLN A 161 7.63 -6.70 -6.42
C GLN A 161 7.65 -5.94 -7.74
N HIS A 162 6.90 -6.40 -8.76
CA HIS A 162 6.82 -5.75 -10.06
C HIS A 162 6.36 -4.30 -9.92
N ARG A 163 7.06 -3.38 -10.58
CA ARG A 163 6.89 -1.94 -10.38
C ARG A 163 5.47 -1.48 -10.69
N GLU A 164 4.92 -1.93 -11.81
CA GLU A 164 3.60 -1.53 -12.28
C GLU A 164 2.49 -2.11 -11.41
N LEU A 165 2.60 -3.40 -11.06
CA LEU A 165 1.66 -4.05 -10.14
C LEU A 165 1.66 -3.33 -8.78
N LYS A 166 2.84 -2.99 -8.26
CA LYS A 166 2.98 -2.27 -6.99
C LYS A 166 2.40 -0.86 -7.06
N ALA A 167 2.58 -0.15 -8.17
CA ALA A 167 2.00 1.17 -8.37
C ALA A 167 0.48 1.09 -8.39
N PHE A 168 -0.08 0.18 -9.18
CA PHE A 168 -1.52 -0.09 -9.24
C PHE A 168 -2.12 -0.41 -7.86
N LEU A 169 -1.47 -1.30 -7.10
CA LEU A 169 -1.92 -1.63 -5.76
C LEU A 169 -1.88 -0.42 -4.81
N ILE A 170 -0.85 0.42 -4.89
CA ILE A 170 -0.74 1.63 -4.07
C ILE A 170 -1.82 2.66 -4.43
N GLU A 171 -2.15 2.81 -5.71
CA GLU A 171 -3.24 3.68 -6.18
C GLU A 171 -4.59 3.24 -5.60
N HIS A 172 -4.80 1.93 -5.49
CA HIS A 172 -5.97 1.34 -4.82
C HIS A 172 -5.83 1.31 -3.29
N GLY A 173 -4.80 1.91 -2.69
CA GLY A 173 -4.59 1.97 -1.24
C GLY A 173 -4.03 0.70 -0.60
N ILE A 174 -3.52 -0.24 -1.40
CA ILE A 174 -2.93 -1.49 -0.94
C ILE A 174 -1.42 -1.35 -0.87
N TYR A 175 -0.89 -1.48 0.36
CA TYR A 175 0.55 -1.53 0.60
C TYR A 175 0.94 -2.89 1.18
N LEU A 176 1.49 -3.76 0.32
CA LEU A 176 1.83 -5.18 0.61
C LEU A 176 2.90 -5.41 1.69
N VAL A 177 3.41 -4.36 2.34
CA VAL A 177 4.38 -4.48 3.42
C VAL A 177 3.66 -4.80 4.73
N THR A 178 4.13 -5.83 5.43
CA THR A 178 3.55 -6.27 6.71
C THR A 178 3.67 -5.19 7.78
N ASP A 179 2.75 -5.20 8.75
CA ASP A 179 2.78 -4.26 9.90
C ASP A 179 4.15 -4.26 10.58
N TRP A 180 4.71 -5.45 10.78
CA TRP A 180 5.98 -5.66 11.46
C TRP A 180 7.17 -5.13 10.67
N ALA A 181 7.13 -5.21 9.34
CA ALA A 181 8.14 -4.57 8.51
C ALA A 181 8.01 -3.04 8.56
N ILE A 182 6.79 -2.50 8.54
CA ILE A 182 6.56 -1.06 8.70
C ILE A 182 7.10 -0.55 10.04
N LEU A 183 6.77 -1.22 11.15
CA LEU A 183 7.23 -0.87 12.48
C LEU A 183 8.74 -1.01 12.63
N ASN A 184 9.33 -2.07 12.06
CA ASN A 184 10.78 -2.27 12.12
C ASN A 184 11.55 -1.24 11.29
N ASP A 185 11.00 -0.76 10.18
CA ASP A 185 11.69 0.18 9.29
C ASP A 185 11.46 1.65 9.68
N THR A 186 10.53 1.91 10.61
CA THR A 186 10.22 3.26 11.09
C THR A 186 11.01 3.55 12.36
N ASN A 187 11.67 4.71 12.43
CA ASN A 187 12.33 5.16 13.66
C ASN A 187 11.37 6.01 14.54
N SER A 188 11.72 6.23 15.81
CA SER A 188 10.84 6.96 16.72
C SER A 188 10.63 8.42 16.32
N GLU A 189 11.63 9.07 15.72
CA GLU A 189 11.54 10.48 15.29
C GLU A 189 10.61 10.64 14.07
N GLN A 190 10.70 9.72 13.11
CA GLN A 190 9.80 9.63 11.97
C GLN A 190 8.38 9.35 12.42
N LEU A 191 8.18 8.44 13.39
CA LEU A 191 6.85 8.20 13.97
C LEU A 191 6.29 9.49 14.57
N GLN A 192 7.07 10.18 15.41
CA GLN A 192 6.63 11.43 16.04
C GLN A 192 6.27 12.48 14.99
N ARG A 193 7.13 12.68 14.00
CA ARG A 193 6.89 13.61 12.90
C ARG A 193 5.63 13.26 12.11
N ILE A 194 5.44 12.00 11.73
CA ILE A 194 4.25 11.56 10.99
C ILE A 194 3.00 11.78 11.83
N PHE A 195 3.03 11.40 13.10
CA PHE A 195 1.85 11.50 13.96
C PHE A 195 1.50 12.96 14.29
N GLN A 196 2.50 13.86 14.36
CA GLN A 196 2.29 15.28 14.58
C GLN A 196 1.86 16.03 13.30
N GLU A 197 2.57 15.81 12.19
CA GLU A 197 2.37 16.57 10.94
C GLU A 197 1.22 16.06 10.09
N PHE A 198 0.98 14.74 10.07
CA PHE A 198 -0.01 14.11 9.20
C PHE A 198 -1.29 13.73 9.95
N HIS A 199 -1.16 13.00 11.06
CA HIS A 199 -2.33 12.53 11.84
C HIS A 199 -2.80 13.53 12.91
N HIS A 200 -1.97 14.53 13.23
CA HIS A 200 -2.27 15.57 14.24
C HIS A 200 -2.71 15.02 15.61
N LEU A 201 -2.10 13.91 16.04
CA LEU A 201 -2.36 13.31 17.35
C LEU A 201 -1.85 14.18 18.49
N SER A 202 -2.37 13.93 19.69
CA SER A 202 -1.95 14.65 20.89
C SER A 202 -0.51 14.30 21.30
N GLU A 203 0.19 15.22 21.98
CA GLU A 203 1.57 14.97 22.42
C GLU A 203 1.69 13.77 23.36
N SER A 204 0.67 13.51 24.19
CA SER A 204 0.63 12.36 25.09
C SER A 204 0.55 11.05 24.31
N GLU A 205 -0.33 10.96 23.31
CA GLU A 205 -0.44 9.79 22.44
C GLU A 205 0.84 9.54 21.65
N ILE A 206 1.45 10.60 21.11
CA ILE A 206 2.72 10.53 20.38
C ILE A 206 3.84 9.99 21.29
N LYS A 207 3.93 10.48 22.53
CA LYS A 207 4.91 9.98 23.51
C LYS A 207 4.68 8.51 23.83
N LEU A 208 3.44 8.10 24.11
CA LEU A 208 3.11 6.71 24.40
C LEU A 208 3.43 5.79 23.21
N ALA A 209 3.07 6.19 22.00
CA ALA A 209 3.35 5.43 20.78
C ALA A 209 4.87 5.31 20.52
N ALA A 210 5.63 6.39 20.74
CA ALA A 210 7.08 6.37 20.61
C ALA A 210 7.76 5.46 21.63
N VAL A 211 7.29 5.44 22.89
CA VAL A 211 7.80 4.53 23.92
C VAL A 211 7.47 3.09 23.56
N LEU A 212 6.23 2.82 23.13
CA LEU A 212 5.80 1.49 22.71
C LEU A 212 6.64 0.96 21.53
N LEU A 213 6.89 1.80 20.52
CA LEU A 213 7.74 1.44 19.38
C LEU A 213 9.17 1.13 19.81
N LYS A 214 9.74 1.91 20.74
CA LYS A 214 11.08 1.67 21.28
C LYS A 214 11.14 0.33 22.06
N SER A 215 10.14 0.05 22.89
CA SER A 215 10.04 -1.24 23.61
C SER A 215 9.91 -2.41 22.64
N TYR A 216 9.11 -2.26 21.57
CA TYR A 216 9.04 -3.23 20.47
C TYR A 216 10.39 -3.45 19.80
N HIS A 217 11.12 -2.38 19.43
CA HIS A 217 12.43 -2.51 18.78
C HIS A 217 13.45 -3.23 19.65
N LEU A 218 13.46 -2.97 20.97
CA LEU A 218 14.40 -3.60 21.90
C LEU A 218 14.25 -5.12 21.92
N VAL A 219 13.01 -5.62 22.01
CA VAL A 219 12.73 -7.06 22.05
C VAL A 219 12.83 -7.67 20.65
N TYR A 220 12.05 -7.15 19.71
CA TYR A 220 11.87 -7.77 18.39
C TYR A 220 13.15 -7.74 17.55
N ARG A 221 13.92 -6.65 17.57
CA ARG A 221 15.18 -6.59 16.79
C ARG A 221 16.28 -7.44 17.39
N ARG A 222 16.34 -7.57 18.73
CA ARG A 222 17.27 -8.47 19.41
C ARG A 222 17.03 -9.90 18.95
N ASP A 223 15.78 -10.36 19.05
CA ASP A 223 15.42 -11.74 18.72
C ASP A 223 15.53 -12.02 17.22
N ARG A 224 15.31 -11.01 16.37
CA ARG A 224 15.53 -11.15 14.93
C ARG A 224 17.02 -11.28 14.58
N ARG A 225 17.91 -10.60 15.31
CA ARG A 225 19.37 -10.78 15.13
C ARG A 225 19.82 -12.17 15.56
N THR A 226 19.29 -12.70 16.66
CA THR A 226 19.60 -14.07 17.10
C THR A 226 19.06 -15.10 16.11
N ALA A 227 17.81 -14.96 15.65
CA ALA A 227 17.22 -15.85 14.65
C ALA A 227 18.01 -15.88 13.32
N ARG A 228 18.54 -14.73 12.87
CA ARG A 228 19.40 -14.67 11.69
C ARG A 228 20.72 -15.41 11.86
N LYS A 229 21.33 -15.35 13.05
CA LYS A 229 22.54 -16.11 13.36
C LYS A 229 22.28 -17.62 13.34
N SER A 230 21.06 -18.04 13.71
CA SER A 230 20.61 -19.44 13.63
C SER A 230 20.08 -19.86 12.25
N GLY A 231 20.36 -19.09 11.19
CA GLY A 231 20.00 -19.43 9.81
C GLY A 231 18.55 -19.11 9.40
N LYS A 232 17.70 -18.60 10.29
CA LYS A 232 16.34 -18.16 9.94
C LYS A 232 16.39 -16.80 9.24
N GLN A 233 16.45 -16.83 7.91
CA GLN A 233 16.28 -15.65 7.06
C GLN A 233 14.84 -15.59 6.54
N GLY A 234 14.16 -14.45 6.68
CA GLY A 234 12.76 -14.36 6.26
C GLY A 234 12.08 -13.02 6.53
N GLN A 235 10.80 -12.98 6.17
CA GLN A 235 9.88 -11.85 6.38
C GLN A 235 9.74 -11.51 7.87
N CYS A 236 9.33 -10.27 8.17
CA CYS A 236 8.99 -9.87 9.53
C CYS A 236 7.68 -10.55 9.94
N LEU A 237 7.79 -11.61 10.73
CA LEU A 237 6.66 -12.34 11.32
C LEU A 237 6.03 -11.56 12.49
N PRO A 238 4.76 -11.84 12.83
CA PRO A 238 4.15 -11.27 14.03
C PRO A 238 4.95 -11.61 15.31
N PRO A 239 4.95 -10.72 16.32
CA PRO A 239 5.57 -10.99 17.60
C PRO A 239 4.92 -12.20 18.26
N THR A 240 5.73 -13.08 18.87
CA THR A 240 5.21 -14.19 19.66
C THR A 240 4.60 -13.70 20.98
N THR A 241 3.78 -14.53 21.61
CA THR A 241 3.18 -14.22 22.93
C THR A 241 4.25 -13.86 23.97
N GLU A 242 5.37 -14.58 23.98
CA GLU A 242 6.52 -14.30 24.85
C GLU A 242 7.13 -12.91 24.57
N GLN A 243 7.27 -12.55 23.29
CA GLN A 243 7.77 -11.22 22.91
C GLN A 243 6.80 -10.12 23.34
N LEU A 244 5.49 -10.33 23.21
CA LEU A 244 4.50 -9.36 23.66
C LEU A 244 4.53 -9.15 25.18
N GLN A 245 4.75 -10.22 25.96
CA GLN A 245 4.95 -10.12 27.42
C GLN A 245 6.20 -9.30 27.75
N GLN A 246 7.32 -9.55 27.09
CA GLN A 246 8.55 -8.77 27.29
C GLN A 246 8.37 -7.30 26.87
N ILE A 247 7.64 -7.04 25.78
CA ILE A 247 7.33 -5.67 25.34
C ILE A 247 6.45 -4.96 26.37
N SER A 248 5.44 -5.65 26.93
CA SER A 248 4.58 -5.12 27.98
C SER A 248 5.39 -4.74 29.22
N GLN A 249 6.27 -5.62 29.71
CA GLN A 249 7.16 -5.33 30.85
C GLN A 249 8.05 -4.10 30.58
N GLN A 250 8.68 -4.03 29.39
CA GLN A 250 9.53 -2.90 29.00
C GLN A 250 8.75 -1.59 28.85
N PHE A 251 7.48 -1.68 28.43
CA PHE A 251 6.58 -0.53 28.35
C PHE A 251 6.16 -0.05 29.74
N HIS A 252 5.76 -0.97 30.62
CA HIS A 252 5.40 -0.68 32.01
C HIS A 252 6.54 0.04 32.74
N LEU A 253 7.78 -0.46 32.61
CA LEU A 253 8.96 0.17 33.23
C LEU A 253 9.18 1.65 32.85
N LYS A 254 8.67 2.08 31.68
CA LYS A 254 8.89 3.44 31.16
C LYS A 254 7.69 4.37 31.35
N CYS A 255 6.49 3.82 31.42
CA CYS A 255 5.26 4.60 31.45
C CYS A 255 4.37 4.34 32.68
N ASN A 256 4.73 3.39 33.55
CA ASN A 256 3.91 2.93 34.68
C ASN A 256 2.47 2.55 34.28
N LEU A 257 2.31 2.06 33.05
CA LEU A 257 1.03 1.60 32.50
C LEU A 257 1.14 0.11 32.21
N GLU A 258 0.30 -0.66 32.88
CA GLU A 258 0.21 -2.10 32.67
C GLU A 258 -0.77 -2.37 31.53
N LEU A 259 -0.27 -2.99 30.47
CA LEU A 259 -1.06 -3.35 29.29
C LEU A 259 -0.97 -4.85 29.07
N LYS A 260 -2.11 -5.47 28.76
CA LYS A 260 -2.14 -6.90 28.45
C LYS A 260 -1.45 -7.15 27.10
N PRO A 261 -0.87 -8.35 26.88
CA PRO A 261 -0.22 -8.69 25.60
C PRO A 261 -1.11 -8.48 24.36
N SER A 262 -2.42 -8.73 24.47
CA SER A 262 -3.41 -8.47 23.42
C SER A 262 -3.58 -6.98 23.10
N GLU A 263 -3.57 -6.12 24.12
CA GLU A 263 -3.66 -4.67 23.96
C GLU A 263 -2.38 -4.10 23.34
N ILE A 264 -1.21 -4.64 23.72
CA ILE A 264 0.07 -4.30 23.08
C ILE A 264 0.03 -4.66 21.59
N MET A 265 -0.45 -5.85 21.25
CA MET A 265 -0.62 -6.27 19.85
C MET A 265 -1.52 -5.31 19.08
N SER A 266 -2.71 -5.02 19.61
CA SER A 266 -3.68 -4.10 19.00
C SER A 266 -3.10 -2.69 18.82
N ARG A 267 -2.40 -2.14 19.84
CA ARG A 267 -1.76 -0.82 19.74
C ARG A 267 -0.62 -0.79 18.72
N LEU A 268 0.19 -1.84 18.63
CA LEU A 268 1.24 -1.95 17.61
C LEU A 268 0.64 -2.03 16.20
N GLN A 269 -0.44 -2.80 16.01
CA GLN A 269 -1.17 -2.86 14.74
C GLN A 269 -1.77 -1.50 14.38
N ASN A 270 -2.34 -0.77 15.36
CA ASN A 270 -2.86 0.57 15.12
C ASN A 270 -1.75 1.54 14.69
N ILE A 271 -0.58 1.53 15.36
CA ILE A 271 0.58 2.31 14.93
C ILE A 271 0.99 1.94 13.49
N ALA A 272 1.02 0.65 13.16
CA ALA A 272 1.36 0.20 11.82
C ALA A 272 0.34 0.64 10.76
N LYS A 273 -0.96 0.65 11.10
CA LYS A 273 -2.05 1.15 10.25
C LYS A 273 -1.87 2.64 9.95
N LEU A 274 -1.67 3.47 10.98
CA LEU A 274 -1.45 4.91 10.81
C LEU A 274 -0.19 5.20 9.95
N LEU A 275 0.89 4.45 10.17
CA LEU A 275 2.10 4.56 9.34
C LEU A 275 1.86 4.08 7.90
N ARG A 276 1.02 3.07 7.70
CA ARG A 276 0.64 2.58 6.37
C ARG A 276 -0.14 3.64 5.60
N GLU A 277 -1.12 4.29 6.22
CA GLU A 277 -1.90 5.36 5.61
C GLU A 277 -1.00 6.51 5.13
N TYR A 278 -0.05 6.95 5.96
CA TYR A 278 0.94 7.95 5.55
C TYR A 278 1.81 7.46 4.37
N ARG A 279 2.27 6.21 4.40
CA ARG A 279 3.10 5.63 3.34
C ARG A 279 2.36 5.42 2.02
N ILE A 280 1.05 5.19 2.06
CA ILE A 280 0.18 5.18 0.90
C ILE A 280 0.07 6.60 0.38
N TYR A 281 -0.32 7.56 1.23
CA TYR A 281 -0.50 8.97 0.86
C TYR A 281 0.73 9.58 0.18
N ILE A 282 1.93 9.38 0.73
CA ILE A 282 3.17 9.90 0.13
C ILE A 282 3.44 9.31 -1.26
N ARG A 283 2.95 8.10 -1.55
CA ARG A 283 3.23 7.39 -2.81
C ARG A 283 2.11 7.51 -3.85
N SER A 284 0.85 7.53 -3.43
CA SER A 284 -0.30 7.70 -4.31
C SER A 284 -0.69 9.16 -4.50
N GLY A 285 -0.36 10.03 -3.54
CA GLY A 285 -0.87 11.41 -3.48
C GLY A 285 -2.36 11.50 -3.10
N VAL A 286 -3.03 10.37 -2.89
CA VAL A 286 -4.46 10.27 -2.59
C VAL A 286 -4.65 9.97 -1.11
N TYR A 287 -5.51 10.76 -0.46
CA TYR A 287 -5.92 10.53 0.92
C TYR A 287 -7.03 9.48 0.94
N LYS A 288 -6.99 8.53 1.88
CA LYS A 288 -8.14 7.64 2.09
C LYS A 288 -9.27 8.48 2.69
N THR A 289 -10.18 8.95 1.85
CA THR A 289 -11.40 9.65 2.28
C THR A 289 -12.49 8.60 2.45
N GLU A 290 -12.81 8.26 3.69
CA GLU A 290 -14.03 7.51 3.98
C GLU A 290 -15.20 8.49 3.92
N SER A 291 -16.19 8.21 3.07
CA SER A 291 -17.40 9.01 2.99
C SER A 291 -18.15 8.90 4.31
N LEU A 292 -18.58 10.02 4.87
CA LEU A 292 -19.45 10.05 6.05
C LEU A 292 -20.81 9.38 5.80
N ASP A 293 -21.19 9.19 4.53
CA ASP A 293 -22.42 8.54 4.08
C ASP A 293 -22.21 7.09 3.65
N ALA A 294 -21.00 6.53 3.80
CA ALA A 294 -20.76 5.13 3.43
C ALA A 294 -21.55 4.21 4.40
N PRO A 295 -22.40 3.30 3.89
CA PRO A 295 -23.06 2.34 4.75
C PRO A 295 -22.00 1.53 5.49
N ILE A 296 -22.17 1.41 6.82
CA ILE A 296 -21.28 0.69 7.73
C ILE A 296 -21.38 -0.81 7.42
N VAL A 297 -20.73 -1.24 6.35
CA VAL A 297 -20.65 -2.66 5.99
C VAL A 297 -19.16 -2.98 5.83
N GLY A 298 -18.59 -3.56 6.89
CA GLY A 298 -17.35 -4.33 6.79
C GLY A 298 -16.02 -3.63 7.13
N SER A 299 -16.00 -2.41 7.64
CA SER A 299 -14.75 -1.80 8.14
C SER A 299 -14.55 -2.12 9.63
N GLU A 300 -13.69 -3.11 9.92
CA GLU A 300 -13.29 -3.55 11.29
C GLU A 300 -12.64 -2.44 12.15
N ASN A 301 -12.62 -1.18 11.72
CA ASN A 301 -11.98 -0.09 12.46
C ASN A 301 -12.77 1.24 12.49
N ALA A 302 -14.06 1.23 12.17
CA ALA A 302 -14.94 2.37 12.43
C ALA A 302 -15.71 2.13 13.74
N TYR A 303 -14.99 2.01 14.86
CA TYR A 303 -15.60 2.23 16.17
C TYR A 303 -15.83 3.74 16.29
N THR A 304 -16.96 4.19 15.77
CA THR A 304 -17.55 5.49 16.06
C THR A 304 -17.61 5.65 17.57
N LEU A 305 -17.14 6.80 18.05
CA LEU A 305 -17.01 7.20 19.45
C LEU A 305 -18.34 7.22 20.25
N VAL A 306 -19.44 6.70 19.69
CA VAL A 306 -20.81 6.85 20.21
C VAL A 306 -21.50 5.51 20.53
N GLU A 307 -21.07 4.36 19.97
CA GLU A 307 -21.81 3.08 20.09
C GLU A 307 -21.57 2.27 21.38
N LYS A 308 -21.18 2.89 22.50
CA LYS A 308 -21.00 2.17 23.79
C LYS A 308 -21.99 2.59 24.88
N ILE A 309 -23.26 2.71 24.53
CA ILE A 309 -24.34 2.61 25.52
C ILE A 309 -25.38 1.63 24.95
N PRO A 310 -25.45 0.38 25.42
CA PRO A 310 -26.51 -0.54 25.00
C PRO A 310 -27.82 -0.10 25.66
N ASN A 311 -28.80 0.35 24.87
CA ASN A 311 -30.19 0.51 25.28
C ASN A 311 -31.07 -0.48 24.47
N PRO A 312 -32.08 -1.16 25.05
CA PRO A 312 -32.79 -2.26 24.41
C PRO A 312 -33.98 -1.89 23.49
N ASP A 313 -34.22 -0.61 23.18
CA ASP A 313 -35.41 -0.15 22.43
C ASP A 313 -35.10 0.33 21.00
N SER A 314 -34.69 -0.59 20.14
CA SER A 314 -34.09 -0.36 18.81
C SER A 314 -35.02 0.06 17.67
N LYS A 315 -36.10 0.81 17.94
CA LYS A 315 -36.93 1.43 16.87
C LYS A 315 -36.97 2.96 16.89
N ASN A 316 -36.70 3.59 18.03
CA ASN A 316 -36.53 5.05 18.09
C ASN A 316 -35.08 5.50 17.84
N ASP A 317 -34.11 4.60 18.00
CA ASP A 317 -32.68 4.93 17.93
C ASP A 317 -32.22 5.40 16.54
N GLU A 318 -32.79 4.88 15.44
CA GLU A 318 -32.36 5.28 14.09
C GLU A 318 -32.78 6.72 13.74
N GLU A 319 -33.95 7.17 14.22
CA GLU A 319 -34.42 8.54 14.02
C GLU A 319 -33.61 9.52 14.88
N GLU A 320 -33.36 9.18 16.15
CA GLU A 320 -32.51 9.98 17.05
C GLU A 320 -31.05 10.07 16.56
N GLN A 321 -30.49 8.97 16.04
CA GLN A 321 -29.15 8.96 15.44
C GLN A 321 -29.10 9.82 14.18
N ASN A 322 -30.10 9.73 13.30
CA ASN A 322 -30.16 10.56 12.10
C ASN A 322 -30.34 12.05 12.43
N GLU A 323 -31.16 12.37 13.43
CA GLU A 323 -31.35 13.74 13.90
C GLU A 323 -30.06 14.32 14.49
N PHE A 324 -29.36 13.53 15.32
CA PHE A 324 -28.05 13.91 15.85
C PHE A 324 -27.02 14.10 14.73
N LEU A 325 -26.96 13.22 13.73
CA LEU A 325 -26.03 13.34 12.61
C LEU A 325 -26.33 14.59 11.75
N GLN A 326 -27.60 14.89 11.50
CA GLN A 326 -27.99 16.11 10.78
C GLN A 326 -27.60 17.36 11.57
N PHE A 327 -27.86 17.38 12.88
CA PHE A 327 -27.42 18.45 13.76
C PHE A 327 -25.89 18.60 13.73
N TYR A 328 -25.16 17.50 13.91
CA TYR A 328 -23.70 17.51 13.94
C TYR A 328 -23.11 18.01 12.62
N ARG A 329 -23.65 17.61 11.47
CA ARG A 329 -23.23 18.12 10.14
C ARG A 329 -23.45 19.62 10.01
N LYS A 330 -24.60 20.09 10.49
CA LYS A 330 -24.93 21.52 10.51
C LYS A 330 -23.96 22.29 11.40
N GLU A 331 -23.72 21.82 12.62
CA GLU A 331 -22.79 22.46 13.55
C GLU A 331 -21.33 22.36 13.11
N PHE A 332 -20.94 21.28 12.43
CA PHE A 332 -19.62 21.15 11.81
C PHE A 332 -19.42 22.24 10.76
N THR A 333 -20.39 22.43 9.86
CA THR A 333 -20.33 23.46 8.81
C THR A 333 -20.32 24.86 9.42
N ASN A 334 -21.21 25.12 10.37
CA ASN A 334 -21.30 26.40 11.09
C ASN A 334 -19.99 26.72 11.83
N SER A 335 -19.43 25.74 12.55
CA SER A 335 -18.18 25.88 13.30
C SER A 335 -16.99 26.12 12.38
N LEU A 336 -16.96 25.47 11.22
CA LEU A 336 -15.93 25.68 10.21
C LEU A 336 -16.02 27.09 9.61
N ASP A 337 -17.21 27.53 9.21
CA ASP A 337 -17.43 28.87 8.66
C ASP A 337 -17.07 29.95 9.68
N LEU A 338 -17.48 29.79 10.93
CA LEU A 338 -17.16 30.73 12.01
C LEU A 338 -15.66 30.76 12.30
N ALA A 339 -14.99 29.60 12.31
CA ALA A 339 -13.55 29.54 12.50
C ALA A 339 -12.78 30.20 11.34
N LEU A 340 -13.16 29.91 10.09
CA LEU A 340 -12.59 30.53 8.90
C LEU A 340 -12.77 32.05 8.94
N LYS A 341 -13.99 32.53 9.18
CA LYS A 341 -14.31 33.96 9.27
C LYS A 341 -13.49 34.66 10.34
N THR A 342 -13.42 34.08 11.55
CA THR A 342 -12.71 34.68 12.69
C THR A 342 -11.21 34.79 12.41
N ILE A 343 -10.58 33.74 11.89
CA ILE A 343 -9.13 33.71 11.69
C ILE A 343 -8.70 34.53 10.49
N ILE A 344 -9.47 34.49 9.40
CA ILE A 344 -9.21 35.36 8.25
C ILE A 344 -9.33 36.82 8.67
N ASN A 345 -10.40 37.21 9.40
CA ASN A 345 -10.54 38.57 9.91
C ASN A 345 -9.42 38.97 10.87
N HIS A 346 -9.01 38.09 11.78
CA HIS A 346 -7.89 38.36 12.68
C HIS A 346 -6.58 38.62 11.92
N ARG A 347 -6.32 37.86 10.84
CA ARG A 347 -5.15 38.08 9.98
C ARG A 347 -5.26 39.35 9.15
N LEU A 348 -6.44 39.66 8.62
CA LEU A 348 -6.69 40.92 7.91
C LEU A 348 -6.44 42.12 8.83
N ASN A 349 -6.99 42.10 10.05
CA ASN A 349 -6.80 43.18 11.04
C ASN A 349 -5.33 43.32 11.48
N SER A 350 -4.58 42.21 11.53
CA SER A 350 -3.14 42.23 11.81
C SER A 350 -2.33 42.87 10.67
N LEU A 351 -2.73 42.62 9.42
CA LEU A 351 -2.12 43.20 8.22
C LEU A 351 -2.53 44.66 7.99
N GLU A 352 -3.72 45.06 8.41
CA GLU A 352 -4.24 46.43 8.35
C GLU A 352 -3.37 47.41 9.13
N LYS A 353 -2.84 46.97 10.27
CA LYS A 353 -1.87 47.74 11.06
C LYS A 353 -0.52 47.95 10.37
N GLN A 354 -0.25 47.25 9.27
CA GLN A 354 1.04 47.27 8.59
C GLN A 354 1.00 47.91 7.19
N ASN A 355 0.03 47.57 6.32
CA ASN A 355 -0.14 48.21 4.99
C ASN A 355 -1.43 47.75 4.26
N ASN A 356 -2.21 48.68 3.70
CA ASN A 356 -3.39 48.37 2.86
C ASN A 356 -3.06 47.59 1.58
N SER A 357 -1.86 47.79 0.99
CA SER A 357 -1.43 47.04 -0.19
C SER A 357 -1.25 45.54 0.10
N LEU A 358 -0.81 45.20 1.32
CA LEU A 358 -0.59 43.81 1.74
C LEU A 358 -1.92 43.08 1.98
N ILE A 359 -2.96 43.79 2.43
CA ILE A 359 -4.31 43.23 2.58
C ILE A 359 -4.84 42.77 1.22
N ASN A 360 -4.77 43.64 0.21
CA ASN A 360 -5.24 43.31 -1.13
C ASN A 360 -4.45 42.15 -1.73
N GLN A 361 -3.13 42.11 -1.53
CA GLN A 361 -2.29 40.99 -1.95
C GLN A 361 -2.66 39.69 -1.23
N TYR A 362 -2.90 39.74 0.07
CA TYR A 362 -3.28 38.58 0.88
C TYR A 362 -4.64 38.01 0.45
N THR A 363 -5.67 38.85 0.36
CA THR A 363 -7.02 38.44 -0.05
C THR A 363 -7.05 37.88 -1.47
N THR A 364 -6.37 38.56 -2.40
CA THR A 364 -6.27 38.09 -3.80
C THR A 364 -5.54 36.77 -3.87
N ALA A 365 -4.40 36.62 -3.19
CA ALA A 365 -3.65 35.37 -3.16
C ALA A 365 -4.46 34.21 -2.56
N LEU A 366 -5.26 34.46 -1.51
CA LEU A 366 -6.10 33.45 -0.89
C LEU A 366 -7.21 32.97 -1.84
N HIS A 367 -7.83 33.91 -2.57
CA HIS A 367 -8.83 33.60 -3.60
C HIS A 367 -8.24 32.81 -4.77
N LEU A 368 -7.12 33.25 -5.33
CA LEU A 368 -6.45 32.57 -6.45
C LEU A 368 -6.04 31.14 -6.08
N TYR A 369 -5.58 30.94 -4.84
CA TYR A 369 -5.18 29.62 -4.36
C TYR A 369 -6.38 28.69 -4.11
N HIS A 370 -7.38 29.15 -3.35
CA HIS A 370 -8.49 28.27 -2.92
C HIS A 370 -9.61 28.15 -3.95
N CYS A 371 -9.95 29.22 -4.67
CA CYS A 371 -11.04 29.22 -5.64
C CYS A 371 -10.59 28.86 -7.05
N GLN A 372 -9.41 29.34 -7.49
CA GLN A 372 -8.92 29.16 -8.86
C GLN A 372 -7.85 28.06 -9.00
N ARG A 373 -7.43 27.44 -7.88
CA ARG A 373 -6.44 26.34 -7.83
C ARG A 373 -5.11 26.66 -8.54
N GLN A 374 -4.72 27.93 -8.60
CA GLN A 374 -3.48 28.35 -9.27
C GLN A 374 -2.25 27.98 -8.45
N ASN A 375 -1.12 27.78 -9.13
CA ASN A 375 0.14 27.48 -8.45
C ASN A 375 0.75 28.75 -7.83
N MET A 376 1.62 28.57 -6.83
CA MET A 376 2.20 29.70 -6.09
C MET A 376 3.11 30.61 -6.93
N THR A 377 3.63 30.10 -8.04
CA THR A 377 4.49 30.87 -8.96
C THR A 377 3.64 31.81 -9.82
N GLU A 378 2.49 31.35 -10.31
CA GLU A 378 1.50 32.15 -11.03
C GLU A 378 0.89 33.23 -10.14
N ILE A 379 0.54 32.86 -8.91
CA ILE A 379 0.00 33.79 -7.92
C ILE A 379 1.01 34.92 -7.65
N ALA A 380 2.30 34.60 -7.48
CA ALA A 380 3.35 35.60 -7.24
C ALA A 380 3.36 36.67 -8.34
N ARG A 381 3.30 36.23 -9.61
CA ARG A 381 3.29 37.12 -10.78
C ARG A 381 2.07 38.04 -10.80
N GLN A 382 0.91 37.55 -10.37
CA GLN A 382 -0.34 38.33 -10.39
C GLN A 382 -0.44 39.34 -9.24
N ILE A 383 0.15 39.05 -8.09
CA ILE A 383 0.10 39.95 -6.92
C ILE A 383 1.36 40.84 -6.78
N GLY A 384 2.24 40.85 -7.78
CA GLY A 384 3.43 41.70 -7.83
C GLY A 384 4.60 41.22 -6.93
N LEU A 385 4.63 39.94 -6.55
CA LEU A 385 5.73 39.33 -5.81
C LEU A 385 6.72 38.65 -6.76
N GLN A 386 7.99 38.68 -6.40
CA GLN A 386 9.10 38.23 -7.26
C GLN A 386 9.28 36.71 -7.24
N ALA A 387 8.80 36.03 -6.19
CA ALA A 387 9.07 34.61 -6.01
C ALA A 387 8.00 33.87 -5.18
N GLN A 388 7.84 32.57 -5.46
CA GLN A 388 6.95 31.64 -4.76
C GLN A 388 7.09 31.65 -3.23
N TYR A 389 8.31 31.77 -2.71
CA TYR A 389 8.55 31.74 -1.27
C TYR A 389 7.91 32.95 -0.56
N GLN A 390 7.76 34.09 -1.24
CA GLN A 390 7.13 35.30 -0.70
C GLN A 390 5.62 35.09 -0.54
N VAL A 391 4.96 34.46 -1.51
CA VAL A 391 3.54 34.07 -1.44
C VAL A 391 3.29 33.07 -0.30
N THR A 392 4.20 32.10 -0.15
CA THR A 392 4.10 31.07 0.89
C THR A 392 4.24 31.68 2.28
N ARG A 393 5.16 32.65 2.44
CA ARG A 393 5.35 33.42 3.67
C ARG A 393 4.22 34.40 3.96
N LEU A 394 3.57 34.94 2.93
CA LEU A 394 2.40 35.82 3.04
C LEU A 394 1.16 35.03 3.51
N LEU A 395 0.84 33.93 2.84
CA LEU A 395 -0.36 33.14 3.14
C LEU A 395 -0.22 32.30 4.41
N LYS A 396 0.98 31.78 4.71
CA LYS A 396 1.26 30.84 5.81
C LYS A 396 0.16 29.78 5.95
N LEU A 397 -0.19 29.12 4.85
CA LEU A 397 -1.36 28.22 4.76
C LEU A 397 -1.34 27.08 5.79
N LYS A 398 -0.15 26.56 6.12
CA LYS A 398 -0.01 25.54 7.17
C LYS A 398 -0.51 26.06 8.52
N GLN A 399 -0.04 27.24 8.92
CA GLN A 399 -0.45 27.88 10.16
C GLN A 399 -1.94 28.23 10.13
N LEU A 400 -2.44 28.74 8.99
CA LEU A 400 -3.87 29.07 8.82
C LEU A 400 -4.76 27.86 9.06
N ARG A 401 -4.43 26.72 8.43
CA ARG A 401 -5.20 25.47 8.58
C ARG A 401 -5.18 24.95 10.00
N THR A 402 -4.03 25.01 10.67
CA THR A 402 -3.90 24.58 12.07
C THR A 402 -4.77 25.44 12.99
N GLU A 403 -4.70 26.77 12.85
CA GLU A 403 -5.50 27.71 13.63
C GLU A 403 -7.01 27.47 13.39
N VAL A 404 -7.42 27.31 12.12
CA VAL A 404 -8.84 27.06 11.75
C VAL A 404 -9.34 25.78 12.38
N ARG A 405 -8.55 24.70 12.31
CA ARG A 405 -8.91 23.43 12.92
C ARG A 405 -9.07 23.54 14.43
N GLN A 406 -8.13 24.19 15.12
CA GLN A 406 -8.18 24.33 16.58
C GLN A 406 -9.42 25.11 17.03
N LEU A 407 -9.71 26.24 16.38
CA LEU A 407 -10.88 27.05 16.70
C LEU A 407 -12.18 26.32 16.35
N MET A 408 -12.22 25.66 15.21
CA MET A 408 -13.36 24.84 14.78
C MET A 408 -13.66 23.74 15.79
N LEU A 409 -12.67 22.96 16.21
CA LEU A 409 -12.86 21.87 17.18
C LEU A 409 -13.35 22.38 18.53
N LYS A 410 -12.83 23.52 18.98
CA LYS A 410 -13.29 24.16 20.23
C LYS A 410 -14.76 24.58 20.13
N ASN A 411 -15.15 25.20 19.03
CA ASN A 411 -16.53 25.64 18.80
C ASN A 411 -17.48 24.46 18.66
N LEU A 412 -17.09 23.45 17.87
CA LEU A 412 -17.88 22.24 17.66
C LEU A 412 -18.11 21.49 18.97
N LEU A 413 -17.07 21.34 19.80
CA LEU A 413 -17.18 20.70 21.10
C LEU A 413 -18.12 21.47 22.04
N ALA A 414 -18.06 22.80 22.04
CA ALA A 414 -18.97 23.63 22.82
C ALA A 414 -20.43 23.50 22.34
N SER A 415 -20.68 23.52 21.03
CA SER A 415 -22.02 23.35 20.46
C SER A 415 -22.63 21.98 20.77
N VAL A 416 -21.83 20.91 20.63
CA VAL A 416 -22.29 19.53 20.89
C VAL A 416 -22.57 19.31 22.38
N LEU A 417 -21.73 19.85 23.27
CA LEU A 417 -21.97 19.78 24.72
C LEU A 417 -23.23 20.54 25.14
N ASN A 418 -23.48 21.73 24.57
CA ASN A 418 -24.67 22.52 24.91
C ASN A 418 -25.99 21.82 24.54
N GLN A 419 -25.97 20.96 23.51
CA GLN A 419 -27.14 20.17 23.13
C GLN A 419 -27.41 19.02 24.12
N GLN A 420 -26.38 18.39 24.69
CA GLN A 420 -26.53 17.33 25.71
C GLN A 420 -27.12 17.84 27.05
N PHE A 421 -27.11 19.15 27.30
CA PHE A 421 -27.71 19.76 28.50
C PHE A 421 -29.03 20.49 28.23
N SER A 422 -29.54 20.48 26.99
CA SER A 422 -30.83 21.08 26.61
C SER A 422 -31.93 20.05 26.30
N ILE A 423 -31.64 18.77 26.54
CA ILE A 423 -32.60 17.65 26.64
C ILE A 423 -32.70 17.32 28.12
#